data_AF-A0A520HPI3-F1
#
_entry.id   AF-A0A520HPI3-F1
#
_cell.length_a   1.000
_cell.length_b   1.000
_cell.length_c   1.000
_cell.angle_alpha   90.00
_cell.angle_beta   90.00
_cell.angle_gamma   90.00
#
_symmetry.space_group_name_H-M   'P 1'
#
loop_
_entity.id
_entity.type
_entity.pdbx_description
1 polymer ?
#
loop_
_entity_poly.entity_id
_entity_poly.type
_entity_poly.pdbx_seq_one_letter_code
_entity_poly.pdbx_strand_id
1 'polypeptide(L)' 'MPELVLASTSPRRLELLGRLGLTPDRIAAPDVDETPLRDEDPRAYAARIALTKAHAVERHDHE' A
#
# COMPACT_ATOMS: atom_id res chain seq x y z
N MET A 1 1.62 20.33 -1.38
CA MET A 1 1.34 19.16 -0.51
C MET A 1 1.69 17.92 -1.29
N PRO A 2 2.31 16.89 -0.68
CA PRO A 2 2.64 15.67 -1.39
C PRO A 2 1.37 14.92 -1.82
N GLU A 3 1.42 14.23 -2.96
CA GLU A 3 0.32 13.38 -3.43
C GLU A 3 0.19 12.12 -2.56
N LEU A 4 -1.04 11.81 -2.15
CA LEU A 4 -1.38 10.60 -1.44
C LEU A 4 -1.70 9.47 -2.42
N VAL A 5 -0.84 8.45 -2.46
CA VAL A 5 -1.03 7.26 -3.31
C VAL A 5 -1.50 6.06 -2.47
N LEU A 6 -2.58 5.40 -2.90
CA LEU A 6 -3.00 4.10 -2.36
C LEU A 6 -2.40 2.96 -3.20
N ALA A 7 -1.36 2.32 -2.67
CA ALA A 7 -0.72 1.13 -3.26
C ALA A 7 -1.55 -0.15 -3.04
N SER A 8 -2.82 -0.15 -3.45
CA SER A 8 -3.72 -1.29 -3.31
C SER A 8 -4.94 -1.16 -4.22
N THR A 9 -5.29 -2.23 -4.92
CA THR A 9 -6.53 -2.34 -5.71
C THR A 9 -7.76 -2.79 -4.90
N SER A 10 -7.63 -3.01 -3.59
CA SER A 10 -8.73 -3.48 -2.74
C SER A 10 -9.81 -2.39 -2.54
N PRO A 11 -11.07 -2.62 -2.95
CA PRO A 11 -12.17 -1.65 -2.76
C PRO A 11 -12.40 -1.33 -1.28
N ARG A 12 -12.25 -2.33 -0.40
CA ARG A 12 -12.38 -2.17 1.04
C ARG A 12 -11.35 -1.21 1.63
N ARG A 13 -10.11 -1.20 1.12
CA ARG A 13 -9.06 -0.28 1.62
C ARG A 13 -9.36 1.17 1.22
N LEU A 14 -9.88 1.38 0.01
CA LEU A 14 -10.35 2.68 -0.44
C LEU A 14 -11.51 3.18 0.44
N GLU A 15 -12.49 2.32 0.73
CA GLU A 15 -13.60 2.66 1.61
C GLU A 15 -13.12 3.06 3.02
N LEU A 16 -12.15 2.32 3.59
CA LEU A 16 -11.58 2.63 4.90
C LEU A 16 -10.89 4.00 4.93
N LEU A 17 -10.15 4.37 3.88
CA LEU A 17 -9.59 5.72 3.77
C LEU A 17 -10.69 6.79 3.70
N GLY A 18 -11.75 6.53 2.91
CA GLY A 18 -12.90 7.43 2.81
C GLY A 18 -13.59 7.69 4.16
N ARG A 19 -13.66 6.69 5.04
CA ARG A 19 -14.18 6.85 6.41
C ARG A 19 -13.33 7.79 7.28
N LEU A 20 -12.05 7.98 6.94
CA LEU A 20 -11.16 8.95 7.58
C LEU A 20 -11.22 10.34 6.91
N GLY A 21 -12.08 10.52 5.91
CA GLY A 21 -12.13 11.76 5.11
C GLY A 21 -10.96 11.91 4.14
N LEU A 22 -10.24 10.81 3.85
CA LEU A 22 -9.10 10.80 2.94
C LEU A 22 -9.50 10.21 1.58
N THR A 23 -9.17 10.92 0.52
CA THR A 23 -9.25 10.43 -0.86
C THR A 23 -7.83 10.40 -1.41
N PRO A 24 -7.30 9.25 -1.84
CA PRO A 24 -5.99 9.21 -2.48
C PRO A 24 -6.06 9.91 -3.84
N ASP A 25 -5.04 10.68 -4.18
CA ASP A 25 -4.89 11.32 -5.48
C ASP A 25 -4.71 10.28 -6.59
N ARG A 26 -4.10 9.14 -6.25
CA ARG A 26 -3.86 8.02 -7.17
C ARG A 26 -4.02 6.67 -6.48
N ILE A 27 -4.60 5.72 -7.19
CA ILE A 27 -4.63 4.30 -6.80
C ILE A 27 -3.70 3.54 -7.74
N ALA A 28 -2.77 2.76 -7.19
CA ALA A 28 -1.82 1.98 -7.97
C ALA A 28 -1.87 0.51 -7.55
N ALA A 29 -1.78 -0.39 -8.53
CA ALA A 29 -1.65 -1.82 -8.31
C ALA A 29 -0.17 -2.16 -8.08
N PRO A 30 0.26 -2.53 -6.85
CA PRO A 30 1.63 -2.89 -6.60
C PRO A 30 1.92 -4.29 -7.19
N ASP A 31 2.99 -4.42 -7.95
CA ASP A 31 3.51 -5.71 -8.40
C ASP A 31 4.47 -6.26 -7.34
N VAL A 32 3.95 -7.14 -6.48
CA VAL A 32 4.67 -7.65 -5.31
C VAL A 32 4.37 -9.13 -5.13
N ASP A 33 5.43 -9.90 -4.89
CA ASP A 33 5.30 -11.28 -4.43
C ASP A 33 4.85 -11.32 -2.96
N GLU A 34 3.63 -11.83 -2.76
CA GLU A 34 3.00 -12.01 -1.45
C GLU A 34 3.26 -13.40 -0.85
N THR A 35 4.16 -14.20 -1.43
CA THR A 35 4.52 -15.50 -0.87
C THR A 35 5.16 -15.32 0.52
N PRO A 36 4.63 -15.98 1.57
CA PRO A 36 5.26 -15.96 2.88
C PRO A 36 6.65 -16.60 2.83
N LEU A 37 7.60 -16.04 3.58
CA LEU A 37 8.90 -16.68 3.75
C LEU A 37 8.77 -17.89 4.68
N ARG A 38 9.75 -18.80 4.61
CA ARG A 38 9.78 -19.96 5.53
C ARG A 38 9.88 -19.48 6.97
N ASP A 39 9.00 -20.01 7.81
CA ASP A 39 8.89 -19.68 9.25
C ASP A 39 8.65 -18.19 9.54
N GLU A 40 8.05 -17.46 8.58
CA GLU A 40 7.72 -16.05 8.78
C GLU A 40 6.53 -15.88 9.71
N ASP A 41 6.71 -15.08 10.77
CA ASP A 41 5.62 -14.71 11.68
C ASP A 41 4.52 -13.92 10.93
N PRO A 42 3.23 -14.18 11.17
CA PRO A 42 2.14 -13.49 10.48
C PRO A 42 2.16 -11.95 10.59
N ARG A 43 2.61 -11.40 11.73
CA ARG A 43 2.72 -9.94 11.89
C ARG A 43 3.92 -9.41 11.12
N ALA A 44 5.04 -10.12 11.15
CA ALA A 44 6.22 -9.78 10.35
C ALA A 44 5.90 -9.80 8.85
N TYR A 45 5.21 -10.84 8.39
CA TYR A 45 4.69 -10.94 7.03
C TYR A 45 3.83 -9.73 6.65
N ALA A 46 2.83 -9.39 7.47
CA ALA A 46 1.93 -8.28 7.17
C ALA A 46 2.68 -6.93 7.05
N ALA A 47 3.63 -6.67 7.96
CA ALA A 47 4.45 -5.46 7.91
C ALA A 47 5.35 -5.44 6.67
N ARG A 48 6.02 -6.55 6.34
CA ARG A 48 6.88 -6.68 5.16
C ARG A 48 6.07 -6.41 3.89
N ILE A 49 4.95 -7.12 3.69
CA ILE A 49 4.13 -6.95 2.48
C ILE A 49 3.56 -5.54 2.37
N ALA A 50 3.10 -4.95 3.47
CA ALA A 50 2.62 -3.56 3.45
C ALA A 50 3.71 -2.58 2.99
N LEU A 51 4.94 -2.74 3.52
CA LEU A 51 6.08 -1.91 3.14
C LEU A 51 6.46 -2.15 1.68
N THR A 52 6.60 -3.40 1.25
CA THR A 52 6.96 -3.74 -0.13
C THR A 52 5.96 -3.15 -1.12
N LYS A 53 4.65 -3.25 -0.85
CA LYS A 53 3.62 -2.61 -1.69
C LYS A 53 3.78 -1.10 -1.80
N ALA A 54 4.08 -0.44 -0.68
CA ALA A 54 4.30 1.02 -0.64
C ALA A 54 5.61 1.47 -1.34
N HIS A 55 6.55 0.56 -1.59
CA HIS A 55 7.77 0.83 -2.35
C HIS A 55 7.69 0.39 -3.81
N ALA A 56 6.80 -0.55 -4.13
CA ALA A 56 6.59 -1.05 -5.50
C ALA A 56 5.86 -0.07 -6.41
N VAL A 57 5.33 1.03 -5.86
CA VAL A 57 4.67 2.09 -6.63
C VAL A 57 5.53 3.34 -6.60
N GLU A 58 5.56 4.05 -7.72
CA GLU A 58 6.28 5.32 -7.85
C GLU A 58 5.81 6.33 -6.79
N ARG A 59 6.77 6.91 -6.08
CA ARG A 59 6.52 8.03 -5.18
C ARG A 59 6.82 9.30 -5.96
N HIS A 60 5.88 10.24 -5.96
CA HIS A 60 6.17 11.55 -6.52
C HIS A 60 6.91 12.34 -5.45
N ASP A 61 8.17 12.68 -5.72
CA ASP A 61 8.90 13.63 -4.89
C ASP A 61 8.40 15.05 -5.21
N HIS A 62 8.37 15.90 -4.18
CA HIS A 62 8.15 17.34 -4.35
C HIS A 62 9.47 17.95 -4.83
N GLU A 63 9.48 18.63 -5.97
CA GLU A 63 10.50 19.67 -6.24
C GLU A 63 10.33 20.85 -5.27
#